data_AF-A0A947W852-F1
#
_entry.id   AF-A0A947W852-F1
#
_cell.length_a   1.000
_cell.length_b   1.000
_cell.length_c   1.000
_cell.angle_alpha   90.00
_cell.angle_beta   90.00
_cell.angle_gamma   90.00
#
_symmetry.space_group_name_H-M   'P 1'
#
loop_
_entity.id
_entity.type
_entity.pdbx_description
1 polymer ?
#
loop_
_entity_poly.entity_id
_entity_poly.type
_entity_poly.pdbx_seq_one_letter_code
_entity_poly.pdbx_strand_id
1 'polypeptide(L)'
;PYTLEVWNITLPKRFYIKANIGLDQEDIAITHSLPPGLGTSSGRQMARDYASFLAERHISTHGVPLFQPKVTLSPNRQSFFIDYSETITDMQIFLDGYDQNNFMFPLDRFDLIDGGFIAQDEPQFSSDFNARFIDYVDQVSIYLSSNGYLDRSFLWLVDEPHTAAGYQLVRDWSDLIHQSPNYPDYMVTEQPHTENAAWGTLKDYVDIFTMCVRVLQYGDEDVIRADAAGKEEWIYTNTNVYPYPSIAIDRQGVELRLFLWLVYQHGFQGMLYASANDWTIANPWVDPRTYDPSFGNGCGSLMYPGTMCEQYTGQNNVDGPVSSIRLETIRDGLEDTQLMYLVGNGNPVSLVDTVIPDWDDFSDDAQEVLQVRRTLAGMIAGSN
;
A
#
# COMPACT_ATOMS: atom_id res chain seq x y z
N PRO A 1 27.20 18.67 -20.42
CA PRO A 1 26.00 19.54 -20.32
C PRO A 1 24.78 18.63 -20.30
N TYR A 2 23.80 18.89 -19.43
CA TYR A 2 22.55 18.15 -19.42
C TYR A 2 21.49 18.91 -20.23
N THR A 3 20.64 18.18 -20.95
CA THR A 3 19.51 18.74 -21.70
C THR A 3 18.23 18.14 -21.12
N LEU A 4 17.26 19.00 -20.81
CA LEU A 4 15.94 18.60 -20.34
C LEU A 4 14.90 19.01 -21.38
N GLU A 5 14.15 18.04 -21.89
CA GLU A 5 12.99 18.28 -22.74
C GLU A 5 11.73 18.32 -21.88
N VAL A 6 10.97 19.41 -21.97
CA VAL A 6 9.73 19.61 -21.20
C VAL A 6 8.55 19.57 -22.16
N TRP A 7 7.69 18.57 -21.98
CA TRP A 7 6.46 18.41 -22.75
C TRP A 7 5.34 19.26 -22.15
N ASN A 8 4.48 19.84 -22.98
CA ASN A 8 3.30 20.57 -22.52
C ASN A 8 2.16 19.62 -22.11
N ILE A 9 2.44 18.78 -21.12
CA ILE A 9 1.53 17.76 -20.56
C ILE A 9 1.51 17.97 -19.05
N THR A 10 0.32 17.96 -18.46
CA THR A 10 0.14 17.98 -17.01
C THR A 10 -0.38 16.61 -16.58
N LEU A 11 0.34 15.92 -15.70
CA LEU A 11 -0.15 14.69 -15.09
C LEU A 11 -1.34 15.01 -14.16
N PRO A 12 -2.31 14.10 -14.01
CA PRO A 12 -3.39 14.27 -13.06
C PRO A 12 -2.83 14.35 -11.63
N LYS A 13 -3.47 15.14 -10.77
CA LYS A 13 -3.07 15.25 -9.35
C LYS A 13 -3.32 13.93 -8.61
N ARG A 14 -4.54 13.39 -8.74
CA ARG A 14 -4.90 12.05 -8.30
C ARG A 14 -4.50 11.02 -9.33
N PHE A 15 -3.67 10.06 -8.93
CA PHE A 15 -3.28 8.97 -9.82
C PHE A 15 -4.38 7.91 -9.88
N TYR A 16 -4.47 7.22 -11.01
CA TYR A 16 -5.46 6.16 -11.20
C TYR A 16 -5.12 4.88 -10.42
N ILE A 17 -3.83 4.50 -10.36
CA ILE A 17 -3.36 3.34 -9.58
C ILE A 17 -3.23 3.75 -8.11
N LYS A 18 -3.85 2.98 -7.22
CA LYS A 18 -3.70 3.12 -5.78
C LYS A 18 -2.37 2.51 -5.34
N ALA A 19 -1.44 3.30 -4.83
CA ALA A 19 -0.19 2.79 -4.27
C ALA A 19 -0.18 2.94 -2.77
N ASN A 20 0.13 1.86 -2.05
CA ASN A 20 0.24 1.87 -0.60
C ASN A 20 1.49 1.12 -0.11
N ILE A 21 2.29 1.78 0.72
CA ILE A 21 3.53 1.22 1.28
C ILE A 21 3.51 1.32 2.81
N GLY A 22 3.73 0.19 3.46
CA GLY A 22 3.79 0.11 4.92
C GLY A 22 5.00 0.82 5.49
N LEU A 23 4.78 1.43 6.65
CA LEU A 23 5.81 2.02 7.49
C LEU A 23 5.74 1.43 8.89
N ASP A 24 6.87 1.00 9.42
CA ASP A 24 6.97 0.55 10.80
C ASP A 24 7.21 1.76 11.73
N GLN A 25 6.23 2.06 12.58
CA GLN A 25 6.29 3.19 13.51
C GLN A 25 7.30 3.00 14.65
N GLU A 26 7.61 1.77 15.05
CA GLU A 26 8.57 1.49 16.11
C GLU A 26 9.99 1.74 15.62
N ASP A 27 10.29 1.33 14.39
CA ASP A 27 11.57 1.55 13.74
C ASP A 27 11.83 3.03 13.46
N ILE A 28 10.79 3.79 13.08
CA ILE A 28 10.86 5.26 13.01
C ILE A 28 11.17 5.82 14.40
N ALA A 29 10.45 5.39 15.44
CA ALA A 29 10.65 5.90 16.79
C ALA A 29 12.08 5.61 17.31
N ILE A 30 12.58 4.39 17.13
CA ILE A 30 13.93 3.98 17.53
C ILE A 30 14.99 4.79 16.78
N THR A 31 14.87 4.92 15.46
CA THR A 31 15.80 5.66 14.60
C THR A 31 15.96 7.12 15.03
N HIS A 32 14.86 7.72 15.48
CA HIS A 32 14.80 9.13 15.88
C HIS A 32 14.84 9.35 17.40
N SER A 33 15.08 8.29 18.19
CA SER A 33 15.09 8.34 19.65
C SER A 33 13.81 8.94 20.26
N LEU A 34 12.66 8.61 19.67
CA LEU A 34 11.33 9.02 20.09
C LEU A 34 10.64 7.94 20.94
N PRO A 35 9.61 8.29 21.73
CA PRO A 35 8.80 7.29 22.43
C PRO A 35 8.06 6.35 21.47
N PRO A 36 7.82 5.08 21.86
CA PRO A 36 7.08 4.12 21.04
C PRO A 36 5.69 4.60 20.62
N GLY A 37 5.22 4.11 19.47
CA GLY A 37 3.89 4.41 18.92
C GLY A 37 3.71 5.84 18.40
N LEU A 38 4.77 6.65 18.38
CA LEU A 38 4.78 8.03 17.82
C LEU A 38 3.67 8.95 18.37
N GLY A 39 3.12 8.66 19.56
CA GLY A 39 1.97 9.37 20.13
C GLY A 39 2.26 10.76 20.70
N THR A 40 3.52 11.20 20.72
CA THR A 40 3.89 12.56 21.12
C THR A 40 3.72 13.53 19.95
N SER A 41 3.68 14.85 20.22
CA SER A 41 3.63 15.84 19.14
C SER A 41 4.83 15.76 18.19
N SER A 42 6.03 15.43 18.70
CA SER A 42 7.21 15.20 17.86
C SER A 42 7.15 13.88 17.11
N GLY A 43 6.60 12.81 17.72
CA GLY A 43 6.36 11.53 17.07
C GLY A 43 5.38 11.66 15.91
N ARG A 44 4.26 12.35 16.12
CA ARG A 44 3.27 12.61 15.08
C ARG A 44 3.84 13.48 13.96
N GLN A 45 4.68 14.46 14.28
CA GLN A 45 5.38 15.23 13.25
C GLN A 45 6.29 14.33 12.42
N MET A 46 7.08 13.47 13.05
CA MET A 46 7.94 12.52 12.33
C MET A 46 7.12 11.56 11.45
N ALA A 47 5.98 11.07 11.93
CA ALA A 47 5.06 10.28 11.13
C ALA A 47 4.57 11.06 9.88
N ARG A 48 4.25 12.36 10.04
CA ARG A 48 3.88 13.22 8.91
C ARG A 48 5.02 13.42 7.94
N ASP A 49 6.25 13.56 8.41
CA ASP A 49 7.41 13.76 7.56
C ASP A 49 7.67 12.52 6.68
N TYR A 50 7.57 11.32 7.25
CA TYR A 50 7.65 10.07 6.49
C TYR A 50 6.46 9.86 5.54
N ALA A 51 5.24 10.14 5.99
CA ALA A 51 4.06 10.03 5.13
C ALA A 51 4.10 11.06 3.99
N SER A 52 4.56 12.28 4.23
CA SER A 52 4.74 13.32 3.21
C SER A 52 5.81 12.91 2.20
N PHE A 53 6.90 12.30 2.68
CA PHE A 53 7.93 11.75 1.81
C PHE A 53 7.37 10.70 0.82
N LEU A 54 6.45 9.84 1.25
CA LEU A 54 5.76 8.93 0.32
C LEU A 54 4.70 9.65 -0.52
N ALA A 55 3.95 10.60 0.05
CA ALA A 55 2.88 11.33 -0.64
C ALA A 55 3.39 12.19 -1.81
N GLU A 56 4.56 12.81 -1.66
CA GLU A 56 5.29 13.51 -2.74
C GLU A 56 5.63 12.61 -3.94
N ARG A 57 5.56 11.29 -3.73
CA ARG A 57 5.81 10.25 -4.75
C ARG A 57 4.52 9.55 -5.19
N HIS A 58 3.36 10.13 -4.86
CA HIS A 58 2.04 9.60 -5.14
C HIS A 58 1.75 8.25 -4.47
N ILE A 59 2.39 7.99 -3.33
CA ILE A 59 2.27 6.76 -2.56
C ILE A 59 1.60 7.09 -1.22
N SER A 60 0.57 6.32 -0.89
CA SER A 60 -0.08 6.35 0.42
C SER A 60 0.61 5.38 1.38
N THR A 61 0.35 5.50 2.66
CA THR A 61 1.01 4.65 3.67
C THR A 61 0.04 4.05 4.66
N HIS A 62 0.42 2.89 5.21
CA HIS A 62 -0.18 2.28 6.39
C HIS A 62 0.89 2.05 7.46
N GLY A 63 0.48 1.74 8.69
CA GLY A 63 1.40 1.40 9.79
C GLY A 63 1.87 2.59 10.64
N VAL A 64 1.57 3.83 10.24
CA VAL A 64 1.74 5.03 11.07
C VAL A 64 0.39 5.60 11.57
N PRO A 65 0.33 6.16 12.79
CA PRO A 65 -0.93 6.47 13.46
C PRO A 65 -1.53 7.84 13.06
N LEU A 66 -1.39 8.24 11.79
CA LEU A 66 -1.85 9.55 11.31
C LEU A 66 -3.37 9.64 11.22
N PHE A 67 -4.01 8.56 10.75
CA PHE A 67 -5.46 8.51 10.57
C PHE A 67 -6.22 7.91 11.75
N GLN A 68 -5.51 7.40 12.76
CA GLN A 68 -6.12 6.84 13.96
C GLN A 68 -6.70 7.96 14.84
N PRO A 69 -8.03 7.97 15.09
CA PRO A 69 -8.64 8.94 15.97
C PRO A 69 -8.38 8.62 17.44
N LYS A 70 -8.55 9.61 18.31
CA LYS A 70 -8.50 9.37 19.76
C LYS A 70 -9.82 8.77 20.20
N VAL A 71 -9.79 7.56 20.76
CA VAL A 71 -10.98 6.85 21.21
C VAL A 71 -11.01 6.80 22.74
N THR A 72 -12.16 7.16 23.31
CA THR A 72 -12.42 7.01 24.75
C THR A 72 -13.67 6.16 24.95
N LEU A 73 -13.56 5.07 25.72
CA LEU A 73 -14.73 4.27 26.08
C LEU A 73 -15.62 5.03 27.07
N SER A 74 -16.93 4.87 26.91
CA SER A 74 -17.90 5.29 27.90
C SER A 74 -17.70 4.55 29.24
N PRO A 75 -18.16 5.11 30.38
CA PRO A 75 -18.03 4.44 31.68
C PRO A 75 -18.68 3.06 31.76
N ASN A 76 -19.71 2.79 30.96
CA ASN A 76 -20.36 1.48 30.88
C ASN A 76 -19.70 0.54 29.84
N ARG A 77 -18.64 0.98 29.15
CA ARG A 77 -17.86 0.21 28.16
C ARG A 77 -18.71 -0.34 27.00
N GLN A 78 -19.81 0.34 26.67
CA GLN A 78 -20.73 -0.07 25.60
C GLN A 78 -20.74 0.88 24.40
N SER A 79 -20.08 2.04 24.48
CA SER A 79 -20.02 3.00 23.38
C SER A 79 -18.69 3.76 23.39
N PHE A 80 -18.37 4.41 22.27
CA PHE A 80 -17.18 5.23 22.13
C PHE A 80 -17.49 6.73 22.07
N PHE A 81 -16.55 7.52 22.56
CA PHE A 81 -16.38 8.91 22.20
C PHE A 81 -15.14 9.01 21.32
N ILE A 82 -15.32 9.40 20.06
CA ILE A 82 -14.25 9.48 19.07
C ILE A 82 -13.94 10.95 18.78
N ASP A 83 -12.70 11.37 19.05
CA ASP A 83 -12.18 12.70 18.74
C ASP A 83 -11.35 12.65 17.45
N TYR A 84 -11.92 13.26 16.40
CA TYR A 84 -11.34 13.34 15.06
C TYR A 84 -10.49 14.60 14.83
N SER A 85 -10.31 15.48 15.82
CA SER A 85 -9.71 16.81 15.62
C SER A 85 -8.31 16.77 15.01
N GLU A 86 -7.46 15.84 15.45
CA GLU A 86 -6.13 15.64 14.86
C GLU A 86 -6.22 14.83 13.56
N THR A 87 -7.06 13.79 13.52
CA THR A 87 -7.27 12.91 12.36
C THR A 87 -7.71 13.68 11.12
N ILE A 88 -8.67 14.59 11.24
CA ILE A 88 -9.17 15.38 10.11
C ILE A 88 -8.12 16.31 9.54
N THR A 89 -7.25 16.85 10.40
CA THR A 89 -6.15 17.71 9.96
C THR A 89 -5.19 16.91 9.07
N ASP A 90 -4.84 15.69 9.50
CA ASP A 90 -3.96 14.82 8.72
C ASP A 90 -4.65 14.33 7.44
N MET A 91 -5.93 13.94 7.49
CA MET A 91 -6.69 13.57 6.30
C MET A 91 -6.76 14.71 5.28
N GLN A 92 -6.97 15.95 5.70
CA GLN A 92 -6.97 17.10 4.79
C GLN A 92 -5.60 17.35 4.16
N ILE A 93 -4.51 17.19 4.93
CA ILE A 93 -3.14 17.30 4.39
C ILE A 93 -2.92 16.24 3.30
N PHE A 94 -3.28 14.98 3.57
CA PHE A 94 -2.91 13.86 2.73
C PHE A 94 -3.93 13.54 1.62
N LEU A 95 -5.21 13.42 1.96
CA LEU A 95 -6.26 13.05 1.02
C LEU A 95 -6.71 14.21 0.13
N ASP A 96 -6.62 15.46 0.59
CA ASP A 96 -6.97 16.64 -0.21
C ASP A 96 -5.73 17.39 -0.72
N GLY A 97 -4.73 17.60 0.14
CA GLY A 97 -3.51 18.34 -0.22
C GLY A 97 -2.63 17.60 -1.23
N TYR A 98 -2.31 16.33 -0.94
CA TYR A 98 -1.58 15.45 -1.86
C TYR A 98 -2.49 14.68 -2.83
N ASP A 99 -3.82 14.82 -2.69
CA ASP A 99 -4.83 14.15 -3.50
C ASP A 99 -4.68 12.61 -3.50
N GLN A 100 -4.29 12.05 -2.36
CA GLN A 100 -4.13 10.60 -2.19
C GLN A 100 -5.45 9.88 -2.46
N ASN A 101 -5.34 8.76 -3.18
CA ASN A 101 -6.47 7.98 -3.68
C ASN A 101 -6.81 6.77 -2.81
N ASN A 102 -6.02 6.49 -1.76
CA ASN A 102 -6.26 5.39 -0.85
C ASN A 102 -5.69 5.66 0.55
N PHE A 103 -6.22 4.99 1.57
CA PHE A 103 -5.63 4.90 2.91
C PHE A 103 -6.20 3.70 3.68
N MET A 104 -5.45 3.21 4.67
CA MET A 104 -5.95 2.16 5.55
C MET A 104 -7.01 2.73 6.50
N PHE A 105 -8.16 2.07 6.59
CA PHE A 105 -9.24 2.44 7.49
C PHE A 105 -8.71 2.56 8.93
N PRO A 106 -9.15 3.55 9.73
CA PRO A 106 -8.63 3.80 11.08
C PRO A 106 -9.01 2.73 12.11
N LEU A 107 -8.49 1.52 11.95
CA LEU A 107 -8.66 0.41 12.88
C LEU A 107 -7.44 -0.50 12.78
N ASP A 108 -6.68 -0.62 13.86
CA ASP A 108 -5.51 -1.48 13.91
C ASP A 108 -5.87 -2.87 14.48
N ARG A 109 -5.17 -3.91 14.04
CA ARG A 109 -5.29 -5.25 14.62
C ARG A 109 -5.03 -5.27 16.13
N PHE A 110 -4.20 -4.36 16.64
CA PHE A 110 -3.92 -4.23 18.07
C PHE A 110 -5.13 -3.72 18.87
N ASP A 111 -6.10 -3.06 18.22
CA ASP A 111 -7.34 -2.63 18.87
C ASP A 111 -8.31 -3.80 19.11
N LEU A 112 -8.10 -4.92 18.39
CA LEU A 112 -8.96 -6.09 18.31
C LEU A 112 -8.52 -7.25 19.23
N ILE A 113 -7.39 -7.10 19.93
CA ILE A 113 -6.85 -8.09 20.87
C ILE A 113 -6.95 -7.60 22.32
N ASP A 114 -6.72 -8.50 23.28
CA ASP A 114 -6.79 -8.21 24.73
C ASP A 114 -6.04 -6.92 25.10
N GLY A 115 -6.73 -6.02 25.78
CA GLY A 115 -6.27 -4.66 26.12
C GLY A 115 -6.59 -3.58 25.07
N GLY A 116 -6.92 -3.94 23.83
CA GLY A 116 -7.35 -3.04 22.77
C GLY A 116 -8.72 -2.40 23.06
N PHE A 117 -9.02 -1.24 22.46
CA PHE A 117 -10.25 -0.51 22.80
C PHE A 117 -11.54 -1.23 22.35
N ILE A 118 -11.47 -2.08 21.31
CA ILE A 118 -12.58 -2.94 20.89
C ILE A 118 -12.67 -4.19 21.75
N ALA A 119 -11.58 -4.94 21.87
CA ALA A 119 -11.63 -6.20 22.61
C ALA A 119 -11.86 -5.99 24.10
N GLN A 120 -11.17 -5.01 24.68
CA GLN A 120 -11.06 -4.85 26.13
C GLN A 120 -10.58 -6.17 26.74
N ASP A 121 -11.44 -6.86 27.49
CA ASP A 121 -11.22 -8.16 28.11
C ASP A 121 -12.15 -9.25 27.53
N GLU A 122 -12.88 -8.94 26.47
CA GLU A 122 -13.82 -9.86 25.83
C GLU A 122 -13.15 -10.72 24.75
N PRO A 123 -13.53 -12.00 24.62
CA PRO A 123 -13.10 -12.83 23.50
C PRO A 123 -13.53 -12.20 22.16
N GLN A 124 -12.64 -12.31 21.17
CA GLN A 124 -12.95 -11.95 19.80
C GLN A 124 -14.23 -12.69 19.34
N PHE A 125 -15.12 -11.96 18.67
CA PHE A 125 -16.43 -12.42 18.23
C PHE A 125 -17.48 -12.72 19.33
N SER A 126 -17.26 -12.34 20.59
CA SER A 126 -18.33 -12.33 21.60
C SER A 126 -19.41 -11.29 21.25
N SER A 127 -20.59 -11.38 21.88
CA SER A 127 -21.68 -10.41 21.61
C SER A 127 -21.27 -8.96 21.95
N ASP A 128 -20.54 -8.77 23.05
CA ASP A 128 -20.07 -7.46 23.49
C ASP A 128 -18.91 -6.95 22.62
N PHE A 129 -18.02 -7.85 22.18
CA PHE A 129 -17.00 -7.54 21.18
C PHE A 129 -17.63 -7.07 19.87
N ASN A 130 -18.58 -7.83 19.34
CA ASN A 130 -19.24 -7.56 18.06
C ASN A 130 -20.00 -6.24 18.11
N ALA A 131 -20.73 -5.98 19.19
CA ALA A 131 -21.47 -4.73 19.37
C ALA A 131 -20.52 -3.52 19.34
N ARG A 132 -19.36 -3.60 20.01
CA ARG A 132 -18.35 -2.54 19.99
C ARG A 132 -17.68 -2.39 18.63
N PHE A 133 -17.31 -3.49 17.99
CA PHE A 133 -16.71 -3.45 16.67
C PHE A 133 -17.64 -2.76 15.66
N ILE A 134 -18.92 -3.18 15.61
CA ILE A 134 -19.92 -2.59 14.71
C ILE A 134 -20.13 -1.11 15.03
N ASP A 135 -20.30 -0.74 16.30
CA ASP A 135 -20.47 0.66 16.72
C ASP A 135 -19.30 1.54 16.27
N TYR A 136 -18.07 1.06 16.43
CA TYR A 136 -16.88 1.78 15.99
C TYR A 136 -16.80 1.92 14.47
N VAL A 137 -16.97 0.82 13.73
CA VAL A 137 -16.95 0.82 12.26
C VAL A 137 -18.03 1.76 11.72
N ASP A 138 -19.25 1.70 12.26
CA ASP A 138 -20.34 2.60 11.87
C ASP A 138 -19.98 4.08 12.09
N GLN A 139 -19.49 4.42 13.27
CA GLN A 139 -19.18 5.82 13.59
C GLN A 139 -18.06 6.38 12.72
N VAL A 140 -16.98 5.62 12.53
CA VAL A 140 -15.85 6.03 11.69
C VAL A 140 -16.27 6.09 10.23
N SER A 141 -17.01 5.11 9.73
CA SER A 141 -17.51 5.12 8.36
C SER A 141 -18.44 6.28 8.07
N ILE A 142 -19.39 6.59 8.96
CA ILE A 142 -20.27 7.76 8.82
C ILE A 142 -19.44 9.04 8.78
N TYR A 143 -18.41 9.14 9.62
CA TYR A 143 -17.50 10.28 9.64
C TYR A 143 -16.72 10.41 8.32
N LEU A 144 -16.11 9.33 7.83
CA LEU A 144 -15.39 9.29 6.56
C LEU A 144 -16.32 9.61 5.37
N SER A 145 -17.51 9.03 5.34
CA SER A 145 -18.52 9.27 4.29
C SER A 145 -18.96 10.74 4.27
N SER A 146 -19.21 11.33 5.44
CA SER A 146 -19.60 12.74 5.57
C SER A 146 -18.52 13.72 5.09
N ASN A 147 -17.26 13.30 5.09
CA ASN A 147 -16.12 14.08 4.57
C ASN A 147 -15.68 13.65 3.16
N GLY A 148 -16.34 12.66 2.53
CA GLY A 148 -16.02 12.21 1.17
C GLY A 148 -14.75 11.34 1.07
N TYR A 149 -14.37 10.66 2.15
CA TYR A 149 -13.17 9.83 2.22
C TYR A 149 -13.42 8.32 2.26
N LEU A 150 -14.65 7.86 2.56
CA LEU A 150 -14.94 6.42 2.75
C LEU A 150 -14.54 5.56 1.54
N ASP A 151 -14.86 6.00 0.32
CA ASP A 151 -14.55 5.30 -0.94
C ASP A 151 -13.03 5.20 -1.25
N ARG A 152 -12.19 5.85 -0.44
CA ARG A 152 -10.73 5.75 -0.53
C ARG A 152 -10.14 4.89 0.60
N SER A 153 -10.96 4.41 1.52
CA SER A 153 -10.48 3.59 2.63
C SER A 153 -10.52 2.11 2.29
N PHE A 154 -9.59 1.35 2.84
CA PHE A 154 -9.64 -0.11 2.85
C PHE A 154 -9.38 -0.62 4.26
N LEU A 155 -10.15 -1.60 4.72
CA LEU A 155 -9.96 -2.26 6.01
C LEU A 155 -9.20 -3.58 5.80
N TRP A 156 -8.06 -3.75 6.48
CA TRP A 156 -7.21 -4.94 6.34
C TRP A 156 -6.92 -5.54 7.71
N LEU A 157 -7.53 -6.70 8.00
CA LEU A 157 -7.49 -7.34 9.33
C LEU A 157 -6.81 -8.70 9.36
N VAL A 158 -6.70 -9.37 8.22
CA VAL A 158 -6.11 -10.70 8.09
C VAL A 158 -5.05 -10.64 7.00
N ASP A 159 -3.84 -11.03 7.36
CA ASP A 159 -2.70 -11.11 6.45
C ASP A 159 -2.46 -12.57 6.06
N GLU A 160 -2.43 -12.87 4.77
CA GLU A 160 -2.00 -14.15 4.18
C GLU A 160 -2.54 -15.40 4.94
N PRO A 161 -3.87 -15.64 4.96
CA PRO A 161 -4.50 -16.59 5.87
C PRO A 161 -4.05 -18.07 5.71
N HIS A 162 -3.70 -18.50 4.49
CA HIS A 162 -3.12 -19.80 4.07
C HIS A 162 -3.54 -21.08 4.81
N THR A 163 -4.74 -21.08 5.41
CA THR A 163 -5.27 -22.18 6.22
C THR A 163 -6.79 -22.15 6.21
N ALA A 164 -7.43 -23.30 6.44
CA ALA A 164 -8.89 -23.39 6.57
C ALA A 164 -9.44 -22.46 7.68
N ALA A 165 -8.70 -22.35 8.80
CA ALA A 165 -9.07 -21.49 9.91
C ALA A 165 -8.89 -20.01 9.58
N GLY A 166 -7.82 -19.63 8.89
CA GLY A 166 -7.61 -18.26 8.41
C GLY A 166 -8.69 -17.83 7.42
N TYR A 167 -9.07 -18.70 6.48
CA TYR A 167 -10.18 -18.42 5.55
C TYR A 167 -11.51 -18.27 6.29
N GLN A 168 -11.76 -19.08 7.31
CA GLN A 168 -12.94 -18.90 8.15
C GLN A 168 -12.89 -17.57 8.90
N LEU A 169 -11.72 -17.17 9.42
CA LEU A 169 -11.54 -15.90 10.10
C LEU A 169 -11.81 -14.70 9.18
N VAL A 170 -11.40 -14.75 7.91
CA VAL A 170 -11.75 -13.71 6.90
C VAL A 170 -13.25 -13.63 6.71
N ARG A 171 -13.95 -14.77 6.61
CA ARG A 171 -15.42 -14.80 6.50
C ARG A 171 -16.12 -14.26 7.74
N ASP A 172 -15.65 -14.64 8.93
CA ASP A 172 -16.21 -14.17 10.19
C ASP A 172 -16.05 -12.64 10.34
N TRP A 173 -14.91 -12.10 9.92
CA TRP A 173 -14.70 -10.65 9.87
C TRP A 173 -15.61 -9.97 8.86
N SER A 174 -15.70 -10.52 7.65
CA SER A 174 -16.58 -10.00 6.61
C SER A 174 -18.04 -9.96 7.07
N ASP A 175 -18.55 -11.04 7.66
CA ASP A 175 -19.92 -11.10 8.18
C ASP A 175 -20.18 -10.06 9.28
N LEU A 176 -19.15 -9.70 10.05
CA LEU A 176 -19.24 -8.68 11.09
C LEU A 176 -19.17 -7.25 10.52
N ILE A 177 -18.24 -7.00 9.59
CA ILE A 177 -18.05 -5.72 8.90
C ILE A 177 -19.35 -5.36 8.16
N HIS A 178 -19.93 -6.30 7.42
CA HIS A 178 -21.14 -6.09 6.62
C HIS A 178 -22.43 -5.89 7.44
N GLN A 179 -22.38 -6.03 8.78
CA GLN A 179 -23.49 -5.60 9.63
C GLN A 179 -23.58 -4.08 9.77
N SER A 180 -22.48 -3.36 9.50
CA SER A 180 -22.48 -1.91 9.34
C SER A 180 -23.12 -1.52 8.00
N PRO A 181 -24.19 -0.70 7.96
CA PRO A 181 -24.73 -0.20 6.69
C PRO A 181 -23.78 0.74 5.93
N ASN A 182 -22.68 1.17 6.55
CA ASN A 182 -21.69 2.08 5.95
C ASN A 182 -20.30 1.44 5.91
N TYR A 183 -20.20 0.11 5.84
CA TYR A 183 -18.92 -0.59 5.95
C TYR A 183 -17.84 -0.07 4.95
N PRO A 184 -16.56 -0.04 5.34
CA PRO A 184 -15.46 0.23 4.42
C PRO A 184 -15.14 -1.00 3.57
N ASP A 185 -14.53 -0.80 2.39
CA ASP A 185 -14.08 -1.92 1.55
C ASP A 185 -13.15 -2.85 2.34
N TYR A 186 -13.47 -4.14 2.39
CA TYR A 186 -12.67 -5.13 3.13
C TYR A 186 -11.63 -5.79 2.23
N MET A 187 -10.36 -5.69 2.62
CA MET A 187 -9.21 -6.18 1.89
C MET A 187 -8.59 -7.42 2.54
N VAL A 188 -8.08 -8.33 1.71
CA VAL A 188 -7.20 -9.44 2.14
C VAL A 188 -5.96 -9.53 1.24
N THR A 189 -4.83 -9.93 1.82
CA THR A 189 -3.63 -10.35 1.09
C THR A 189 -3.72 -11.85 0.78
N GLU A 190 -4.41 -12.19 -0.31
CA GLU A 190 -4.68 -13.57 -0.74
C GLU A 190 -5.17 -13.55 -2.18
N GLN A 191 -5.01 -14.65 -2.92
CA GLN A 191 -5.61 -14.78 -4.23
C GLN A 191 -7.10 -15.14 -4.17
N PRO A 192 -7.93 -14.64 -5.10
CA PRO A 192 -9.34 -15.01 -5.20
C PRO A 192 -9.56 -16.52 -5.36
N HIS A 193 -8.67 -17.16 -6.13
CA HIS A 193 -8.68 -18.61 -6.33
C HIS A 193 -8.01 -19.34 -5.17
N THR A 194 -8.78 -20.05 -4.35
CA THR A 194 -8.23 -20.74 -3.18
C THR A 194 -7.24 -21.84 -3.56
N GLU A 195 -6.08 -21.87 -2.91
CA GLU A 195 -5.05 -22.90 -3.10
C GLU A 195 -5.55 -24.31 -2.75
N ASN A 196 -6.54 -24.39 -1.85
CA ASN A 196 -7.14 -25.63 -1.43
C ASN A 196 -8.66 -25.46 -1.33
N ALA A 197 -9.37 -26.06 -2.27
CA ALA A 197 -10.83 -26.02 -2.34
C ALA A 197 -11.54 -26.41 -1.04
N ALA A 198 -10.90 -27.20 -0.14
CA ALA A 198 -11.47 -27.56 1.15
C ALA A 198 -11.56 -26.38 2.15
N TRP A 199 -10.85 -25.28 1.93
CA TRP A 199 -10.88 -24.07 2.77
C TRP A 199 -12.07 -23.15 2.45
N GLY A 200 -12.72 -23.38 1.30
CA GLY A 200 -13.82 -22.57 0.78
C GLY A 200 -13.34 -21.35 0.00
N THR A 201 -14.28 -20.56 -0.52
CA THR A 201 -14.00 -19.32 -1.27
C THR A 201 -14.07 -18.09 -0.37
N LEU A 202 -13.42 -17.00 -0.81
CA LEU A 202 -13.51 -15.66 -0.23
C LEU A 202 -14.23 -14.65 -1.15
N LYS A 203 -14.65 -15.08 -2.34
CA LYS A 203 -15.20 -14.21 -3.41
C LYS A 203 -16.35 -13.33 -2.94
N ASP A 204 -17.27 -13.88 -2.14
CA ASP A 204 -18.45 -13.15 -1.68
C ASP A 204 -18.22 -12.39 -0.36
N TYR A 205 -17.00 -12.45 0.19
CA TYR A 205 -16.66 -11.94 1.51
C TYR A 205 -15.68 -10.76 1.49
N VAL A 206 -14.97 -10.55 0.37
CA VAL A 206 -13.88 -9.58 0.25
C VAL A 206 -14.20 -8.61 -0.87
N ASP A 207 -13.86 -7.33 -0.70
CA ASP A 207 -14.04 -6.28 -1.71
C ASP A 207 -12.75 -6.02 -2.50
N ILE A 208 -11.59 -6.19 -1.86
CA ILE A 208 -10.27 -5.98 -2.45
C ILE A 208 -9.38 -7.21 -2.24
N PHE A 209 -8.98 -7.86 -3.34
CA PHE A 209 -7.96 -8.92 -3.31
C PHE A 209 -6.59 -8.33 -3.60
N THR A 210 -5.64 -8.52 -2.70
CA THR A 210 -4.24 -8.11 -2.90
C THR A 210 -3.36 -9.33 -3.07
N MET A 211 -2.91 -9.61 -4.29
CA MET A 211 -2.21 -10.85 -4.62
C MET A 211 -0.71 -10.66 -4.80
N CYS A 212 0.06 -11.68 -4.44
CA CYS A 212 1.47 -11.70 -4.77
C CYS A 212 1.64 -12.01 -6.26
N VAL A 213 2.58 -11.36 -6.95
CA VAL A 213 3.01 -11.75 -8.30
C VAL A 213 3.35 -13.25 -8.37
N ARG A 214 3.80 -13.89 -7.28
CA ARG A 214 4.04 -15.34 -7.22
C ARG A 214 2.83 -16.18 -7.62
N VAL A 215 1.62 -15.74 -7.31
CA VAL A 215 0.41 -16.49 -7.69
C VAL A 215 0.28 -16.57 -9.20
N LEU A 216 0.69 -15.51 -9.91
CA LEU A 216 0.72 -15.47 -11.38
C LEU A 216 1.87 -16.31 -11.96
N GLN A 217 2.94 -16.56 -11.19
CA GLN A 217 4.06 -17.43 -11.61
C GLN A 217 3.67 -18.90 -11.73
N TYR A 218 2.72 -19.32 -10.90
CA TYR A 218 2.38 -20.74 -10.70
C TYR A 218 0.91 -21.05 -10.99
N GLY A 219 0.10 -20.03 -11.28
CA GLY A 219 -1.33 -20.11 -11.52
C GLY A 219 -1.72 -19.64 -12.93
N ASP A 220 -3.01 -19.71 -13.21
CA ASP A 220 -3.60 -19.21 -14.45
C ASP A 220 -4.30 -17.88 -14.13
N GLU A 221 -3.78 -16.77 -14.69
CA GLU A 221 -4.29 -15.43 -14.43
C GLU A 221 -5.78 -15.31 -14.78
N ASP A 222 -6.23 -15.88 -15.90
CA ASP A 222 -7.62 -15.81 -16.31
C ASP A 222 -8.54 -16.50 -15.29
N VAL A 223 -8.10 -17.62 -14.71
CA VAL A 223 -8.83 -18.34 -13.65
C VAL A 223 -8.88 -17.50 -12.37
N ILE A 224 -7.74 -16.97 -11.93
CA ILE A 224 -7.63 -16.15 -10.73
C ILE A 224 -8.55 -14.92 -10.83
N ARG A 225 -8.53 -14.25 -11.98
CA ARG A 225 -9.30 -13.02 -12.22
C ARG A 225 -10.79 -13.28 -12.48
N ALA A 226 -11.16 -14.41 -13.06
CA ALA A 226 -12.56 -14.83 -13.12
C ALA A 226 -13.17 -15.00 -11.72
N ASP A 227 -12.37 -15.47 -10.75
CA ASP A 227 -12.79 -15.58 -9.35
C ASP A 227 -12.88 -14.20 -8.66
N ALA A 228 -12.11 -13.19 -9.11
CA ALA A 228 -12.21 -11.80 -8.64
C ALA A 228 -13.30 -10.95 -9.30
N ALA A 229 -14.10 -11.50 -10.23
CA ALA A 229 -15.01 -10.69 -11.05
C ALA A 229 -15.91 -9.76 -10.22
N GLY A 230 -15.81 -8.44 -10.47
CA GLY A 230 -16.57 -7.41 -9.77
C GLY A 230 -15.92 -6.90 -8.47
N LYS A 231 -14.71 -7.38 -8.15
CA LYS A 231 -13.89 -6.92 -7.02
C LYS A 231 -12.76 -6.03 -7.50
N GLU A 232 -12.18 -5.28 -6.58
CA GLU A 232 -10.95 -4.55 -6.84
C GLU A 232 -9.74 -5.47 -6.63
N GLU A 233 -8.73 -5.35 -7.48
CA GLU A 233 -7.55 -6.21 -7.45
C GLU A 233 -6.28 -5.37 -7.34
N TRP A 234 -5.51 -5.61 -6.30
CA TRP A 234 -4.20 -5.06 -6.08
C TRP A 234 -3.15 -6.14 -6.22
N ILE A 235 -1.91 -5.73 -6.48
CA ILE A 235 -0.80 -6.66 -6.62
C ILE A 235 0.45 -6.18 -5.91
N TYR A 236 1.21 -7.10 -5.33
CA TYR A 236 2.50 -6.80 -4.73
C TYR A 236 3.58 -7.74 -5.25
N THR A 237 4.79 -7.20 -5.33
CA THR A 237 6.00 -7.98 -5.61
C THR A 237 6.84 -8.09 -4.34
N ASN A 238 7.55 -9.20 -4.21
CA ASN A 238 8.54 -9.43 -3.17
C ASN A 238 9.83 -9.91 -3.85
N THR A 239 10.60 -10.79 -3.21
CA THR A 239 11.81 -11.36 -3.80
C THR A 239 11.44 -12.56 -4.69
N ASN A 240 10.78 -12.24 -5.78
CA ASN A 240 10.35 -13.17 -6.83
C ASN A 240 11.53 -13.82 -7.54
N VAL A 241 11.30 -15.03 -8.07
CA VAL A 241 12.27 -15.76 -8.88
C VAL A 241 12.30 -15.13 -10.28
N TYR A 242 13.50 -14.90 -10.83
CA TYR A 242 13.65 -14.48 -12.23
C TYR A 242 12.94 -15.49 -13.16
N PRO A 243 12.22 -15.05 -14.20
CA PRO A 243 12.24 -13.70 -14.78
C PRO A 243 11.18 -12.72 -14.26
N TYR A 244 10.49 -12.98 -13.15
CA TYR A 244 9.42 -12.07 -12.69
C TYR A 244 9.95 -10.80 -11.99
N PRO A 245 9.25 -9.64 -12.10
CA PRO A 245 9.65 -8.42 -11.43
C PRO A 245 9.79 -8.61 -9.92
N SER A 246 10.83 -8.02 -9.34
CA SER A 246 11.21 -8.25 -7.95
C SER A 246 11.67 -6.96 -7.27
N ILE A 247 11.33 -6.83 -5.98
CA ILE A 247 11.73 -5.69 -5.12
C ILE A 247 13.19 -5.79 -4.63
N ALA A 248 13.83 -6.94 -4.86
CA ALA A 248 15.15 -7.22 -4.33
C ALA A 248 16.19 -6.21 -4.84
N ILE A 249 17.11 -5.78 -3.97
CA ILE A 249 18.10 -4.73 -4.27
C ILE A 249 19.12 -5.17 -5.33
N ASP A 250 19.33 -6.47 -5.50
CA ASP A 250 20.26 -7.05 -6.48
C ASP A 250 19.67 -7.11 -7.90
N ARG A 251 18.42 -6.66 -8.07
CA ARG A 251 17.69 -6.67 -9.35
C ARG A 251 17.96 -5.42 -10.15
N GLN A 252 17.65 -5.50 -11.45
CA GLN A 252 17.83 -4.33 -12.30
C GLN A 252 16.83 -3.25 -11.90
N GLY A 253 17.29 -2.00 -11.85
CA GLY A 253 16.44 -0.87 -11.45
C GLY A 253 15.18 -0.74 -12.30
N VAL A 254 15.22 -1.13 -13.58
CA VAL A 254 14.07 -1.02 -14.50
C VAL A 254 12.90 -1.92 -14.11
N GLU A 255 13.12 -3.03 -13.41
CA GLU A 255 12.09 -4.03 -13.12
C GLU A 255 10.93 -3.46 -12.32
N LEU A 256 11.21 -2.62 -11.32
CA LEU A 256 10.16 -2.02 -10.49
C LEU A 256 9.39 -0.94 -11.22
N ARG A 257 9.96 -0.31 -12.26
CA ARG A 257 9.25 0.64 -13.11
C ARG A 257 8.25 -0.10 -13.98
N LEU A 258 8.72 -1.18 -14.60
CA LEU A 258 7.95 -2.04 -15.49
C LEU A 258 6.90 -2.87 -14.73
N PHE A 259 7.13 -3.20 -13.46
CA PHE A 259 6.09 -3.74 -12.59
C PHE A 259 4.82 -2.88 -12.61
N LEU A 260 4.94 -1.55 -12.52
CA LEU A 260 3.75 -0.67 -12.58
C LEU A 260 3.13 -0.60 -13.98
N TRP A 261 3.91 -0.86 -15.04
CA TRP A 261 3.37 -0.97 -16.39
C TRP A 261 2.53 -2.25 -16.52
N LEU A 262 2.95 -3.36 -15.91
CA LEU A 262 2.15 -4.58 -15.80
C LEU A 262 0.88 -4.36 -14.98
N VAL A 263 0.95 -3.62 -13.85
CA VAL A 263 -0.24 -3.23 -13.08
C VAL A 263 -1.28 -2.56 -14.00
N TYR A 264 -0.83 -1.63 -14.85
CA TYR A 264 -1.71 -0.99 -15.84
C TYR A 264 -2.21 -1.95 -16.93
N GLN A 265 -1.30 -2.69 -17.58
CA GLN A 265 -1.58 -3.56 -18.73
C GLN A 265 -2.57 -4.66 -18.40
N HIS A 266 -2.40 -5.28 -17.22
CA HIS A 266 -3.29 -6.32 -16.73
C HIS A 266 -4.52 -5.75 -16.01
N GLY A 267 -4.63 -4.42 -15.88
CA GLY A 267 -5.82 -3.78 -15.33
C GLY A 267 -6.02 -4.03 -13.84
N PHE A 268 -4.93 -4.06 -13.06
CA PHE A 268 -4.96 -3.99 -11.60
C PHE A 268 -5.22 -2.54 -11.16
N GLN A 269 -5.93 -2.35 -10.06
CA GLN A 269 -6.28 -1.02 -9.54
C GLN A 269 -5.27 -0.50 -8.52
N GLY A 270 -4.44 -1.36 -7.95
CA GLY A 270 -3.48 -0.93 -6.94
C GLY A 270 -2.25 -1.80 -6.77
N MET A 271 -1.31 -1.27 -6.00
CA MET A 271 -0.16 -1.99 -5.51
C MET A 271 0.01 -1.80 -4.00
N LEU A 272 0.40 -2.88 -3.33
CA LEU A 272 0.78 -2.89 -1.92
C LEU A 272 2.27 -3.20 -1.79
N TYR A 273 2.92 -2.67 -0.77
CA TYR A 273 4.17 -3.22 -0.28
C TYR A 273 4.18 -3.22 1.25
N ALA A 274 4.55 -4.34 1.85
CA ALA A 274 4.32 -4.62 3.27
C ALA A 274 5.06 -3.67 4.22
N SER A 275 6.34 -3.36 3.93
CA SER A 275 7.11 -2.43 4.76
C SER A 275 8.32 -1.87 4.02
N ALA A 276 8.60 -0.59 4.24
CA ALA A 276 9.72 0.12 3.62
C ALA A 276 10.84 0.51 4.59
N ASN A 277 10.72 0.23 5.89
CA ASN A 277 11.68 0.68 6.90
C ASN A 277 11.94 -0.28 8.08
N ASP A 278 12.00 -1.59 7.85
CA ASP A 278 12.29 -2.63 8.86
C ASP A 278 13.78 -2.63 9.30
N TRP A 279 14.28 -1.49 9.76
CA TRP A 279 15.68 -1.23 10.06
C TRP A 279 16.17 -1.80 11.39
N THR A 280 15.30 -2.33 12.25
CA THR A 280 15.73 -2.94 13.52
C THR A 280 16.32 -4.33 13.37
N ILE A 281 16.00 -5.04 12.28
CA ILE A 281 16.60 -6.35 11.98
C ILE A 281 18.09 -6.21 11.64
N ALA A 282 18.43 -5.23 10.82
CA ALA A 282 19.80 -4.90 10.45
C ALA A 282 19.90 -3.43 9.99
N ASN A 283 21.09 -2.84 10.14
CA ASN A 283 21.31 -1.48 9.65
C ASN A 283 21.34 -1.47 8.10
N PRO A 284 20.35 -0.84 7.44
CA PRO A 284 20.19 -0.90 5.99
C PRO A 284 21.36 -0.27 5.22
N TRP A 285 22.13 0.63 5.84
CA TRP A 285 23.29 1.26 5.20
C TRP A 285 24.47 0.31 4.95
N VAL A 286 24.53 -0.81 5.68
CA VAL A 286 25.65 -1.76 5.60
C VAL A 286 25.22 -3.21 5.37
N ASP A 287 23.98 -3.55 5.70
CA ASP A 287 23.44 -4.90 5.51
C ASP A 287 22.03 -4.80 4.92
N PRO A 288 21.80 -5.24 3.67
CA PRO A 288 20.50 -5.14 3.02
C PRO A 288 19.49 -6.19 3.54
N ARG A 289 19.87 -7.08 4.45
CA ARG A 289 18.99 -8.13 4.99
C ARG A 289 18.20 -7.60 6.19
N THR A 290 17.35 -6.62 5.91
CA THR A 290 16.51 -5.92 6.88
C THR A 290 15.16 -6.62 7.12
N TYR A 291 14.96 -7.81 6.57
CA TYR A 291 13.71 -8.56 6.72
C TYR A 291 13.99 -10.04 7.00
N ASP A 292 12.95 -10.86 7.07
CA ASP A 292 13.07 -12.30 7.24
C ASP A 292 14.07 -12.89 6.21
N PRO A 293 15.08 -13.69 6.64
CA PRO A 293 16.13 -14.21 5.77
C PRO A 293 15.66 -15.14 4.63
N SER A 294 14.41 -15.62 4.66
CA SER A 294 13.81 -16.36 3.54
C SER A 294 13.44 -15.45 2.36
N PHE A 295 13.40 -14.13 2.57
CA PHE A 295 13.29 -13.12 1.54
C PHE A 295 14.67 -12.65 1.09
N GLY A 296 14.75 -12.17 -0.15
CA GLY A 296 15.99 -11.66 -0.73
C GLY A 296 16.40 -10.27 -0.21
N ASN A 297 17.63 -9.89 -0.55
CA ASN A 297 18.25 -8.64 -0.09
C ASN A 297 17.40 -7.41 -0.43
N GLY A 298 17.30 -6.47 0.51
CA GLY A 298 16.57 -5.22 0.37
C GLY A 298 15.07 -5.32 0.61
N CYS A 299 14.53 -6.52 0.89
CA CYS A 299 13.16 -6.66 1.40
C CYS A 299 13.02 -5.92 2.75
N GLY A 300 11.85 -5.36 3.03
CA GLY A 300 11.61 -4.52 4.21
C GLY A 300 12.28 -3.13 4.18
N SER A 301 13.09 -2.81 3.17
CA SER A 301 13.75 -1.50 3.05
C SER A 301 13.61 -0.90 1.65
N LEU A 302 12.87 0.18 1.51
CA LEU A 302 12.84 1.03 0.29
C LEU A 302 13.34 2.45 0.54
N MET A 303 13.59 2.79 1.79
CA MET A 303 14.20 4.03 2.23
C MET A 303 15.25 3.74 3.29
N TYR A 304 16.05 4.75 3.62
CA TYR A 304 17.16 4.64 4.57
C TYR A 304 17.04 5.69 5.69
N PRO A 305 17.55 5.40 6.90
CA PRO A 305 17.49 6.34 8.01
C PRO A 305 18.43 7.53 7.76
N GLY A 306 17.85 8.73 7.60
CA GLY A 306 18.61 9.94 7.30
C GLY A 306 19.52 10.42 8.43
N THR A 307 19.24 10.00 9.67
CA THR A 307 20.06 10.30 10.86
C THR A 307 21.44 9.63 10.84
N MET A 308 21.66 8.68 9.92
CA MET A 308 22.91 7.95 9.77
C MET A 308 23.63 8.25 8.44
N CYS A 309 23.11 9.17 7.63
CA CYS A 309 23.62 9.47 6.28
C CYS A 309 25.11 9.89 6.29
N GLU A 310 25.51 10.74 7.24
CA GLU A 310 26.89 11.25 7.36
C GLU A 310 27.87 10.13 7.65
N GLN A 311 27.50 9.23 8.56
CA GLN A 311 28.34 8.11 8.96
C GLN A 311 28.64 7.16 7.80
N TYR A 312 27.66 6.90 6.93
CA TYR A 312 27.77 5.85 5.90
C TYR A 312 28.06 6.38 4.50
N THR A 313 27.78 7.65 4.21
CA THR A 313 27.93 8.23 2.87
C THR A 313 28.82 9.48 2.83
N GLY A 314 29.10 10.10 3.98
CA GLY A 314 29.78 11.40 4.07
C GLY A 314 28.94 12.60 3.65
N GLN A 315 27.65 12.40 3.32
CA GLN A 315 26.69 13.48 3.08
C GLN A 315 26.01 13.88 4.38
N ASN A 316 25.53 15.12 4.48
CA ASN A 316 24.87 15.58 5.71
C ASN A 316 23.68 14.68 6.10
N ASN A 317 23.50 14.46 7.40
CA ASN A 317 22.30 13.84 7.93
C ASN A 317 21.03 14.59 7.49
N VAL A 318 19.98 13.83 7.26
CA VAL A 318 18.64 14.33 6.92
C VAL A 318 17.71 14.04 8.10
N ASP A 319 16.91 15.03 8.47
CA ASP A 319 15.82 14.86 9.44
C ASP A 319 14.65 14.16 8.74
N GLY A 320 14.61 12.83 8.83
CA GLY A 320 13.62 11.98 8.15
C GLY A 320 14.26 10.86 7.30
N PRO A 321 13.52 10.31 6.32
CA PRO A 321 14.00 9.25 5.45
C PRO A 321 14.89 9.77 4.30
N VAL A 322 15.75 8.90 3.79
CA VAL A 322 16.51 9.08 2.55
C VAL A 322 15.99 8.11 1.50
N SER A 323 15.78 8.59 0.27
CA SER A 323 15.21 7.76 -0.81
C SER A 323 16.15 6.67 -1.26
N SER A 324 15.61 5.67 -1.94
CA SER A 324 16.37 4.69 -2.71
C SER A 324 16.07 4.83 -4.20
N ILE A 325 16.98 4.34 -5.04
CA ILE A 325 16.73 4.22 -6.49
C ILE A 325 15.46 3.39 -6.74
N ARG A 326 15.21 2.34 -5.94
CA ARG A 326 14.03 1.48 -6.06
C ARG A 326 12.72 2.24 -5.80
N LEU A 327 12.69 3.10 -4.77
CA LEU A 327 11.52 3.93 -4.48
C LEU A 327 11.28 4.97 -5.57
N GLU A 328 12.33 5.62 -6.08
CA GLU A 328 12.18 6.57 -7.21
C GLU A 328 11.76 5.87 -8.50
N THR A 329 12.16 4.61 -8.68
CA THR A 329 11.72 3.80 -9.82
C THR A 329 10.22 3.48 -9.72
N ILE A 330 9.70 3.16 -8.54
CA ILE A 330 8.26 2.97 -8.31
C ILE A 330 7.50 4.26 -8.64
N ARG A 331 7.98 5.42 -8.17
CA ARG A 331 7.42 6.75 -8.51
C ARG A 331 7.39 6.97 -10.03
N ASP A 332 8.51 6.71 -10.72
CA ASP A 332 8.61 6.81 -12.18
C ASP A 332 7.59 5.90 -12.88
N GLY A 333 7.42 4.67 -12.41
CA GLY A 333 6.43 3.72 -12.93
C GLY A 333 5.00 4.24 -12.76
N LEU A 334 4.66 4.75 -11.58
CA LEU A 334 3.36 5.36 -11.30
C LEU A 334 3.08 6.56 -12.21
N GLU A 335 4.06 7.44 -12.43
CA GLU A 335 3.96 8.59 -13.35
C GLU A 335 3.80 8.16 -14.81
N ASP A 336 4.52 7.12 -15.24
CA ASP A 336 4.41 6.60 -16.60
C ASP A 336 3.02 6.04 -16.89
N THR A 337 2.40 5.34 -15.93
CA THR A 337 1.02 4.86 -16.12
C THR A 337 0.04 6.00 -16.34
N GLN A 338 0.29 7.20 -15.77
CA GLN A 338 -0.56 8.36 -16.02
C GLN A 338 -0.53 8.80 -17.48
N LEU A 339 0.63 8.68 -18.16
CA LEU A 339 0.72 8.93 -19.60
C LEU A 339 -0.13 7.92 -20.37
N MET A 340 -0.12 6.64 -19.96
CA MET A 340 -0.93 5.60 -20.60
C MET A 340 -2.44 5.88 -20.44
N TYR A 341 -2.88 6.27 -19.24
CA TYR A 341 -4.26 6.71 -19.00
C TYR A 341 -4.65 7.95 -19.81
N LEU A 342 -3.74 8.92 -19.98
CA LEU A 342 -3.99 10.13 -20.78
C LEU A 342 -4.08 9.85 -22.29
N VAL A 343 -3.37 8.84 -22.81
CA VAL A 343 -3.52 8.40 -24.21
C VAL A 343 -4.88 7.73 -24.45
N GLY A 344 -5.44 7.03 -23.46
CA GLY A 344 -6.73 6.35 -23.54
C GLY A 344 -6.66 4.91 -24.09
N ASN A 345 -7.80 4.21 -24.12
CA ASN A 345 -7.84 2.75 -24.33
C ASN A 345 -7.34 2.28 -25.71
N GLY A 346 -6.62 1.15 -25.73
CA GLY A 346 -6.23 0.38 -26.92
C GLY A 346 -4.87 0.74 -27.54
N ASN A 347 -4.50 2.02 -27.57
CA ASN A 347 -3.22 2.48 -28.13
C ASN A 347 -1.98 2.26 -27.24
N PRO A 348 -2.02 2.47 -25.90
CA PRO A 348 -0.81 2.36 -25.08
C PRO A 348 -0.37 0.91 -24.87
N VAL A 349 -1.31 -0.05 -24.77
CA VAL A 349 -1.01 -1.47 -24.53
C VAL A 349 -0.06 -2.01 -25.59
N SER A 350 -0.39 -1.86 -26.88
CA SER A 350 0.47 -2.35 -27.98
C SER A 350 1.89 -1.78 -28.00
N LEU A 351 2.10 -0.61 -27.40
CA LEU A 351 3.43 0.01 -27.28
C LEU A 351 4.16 -0.48 -26.04
N VAL A 352 3.46 -0.63 -24.91
CA VAL A 352 3.97 -1.22 -23.66
C VAL A 352 4.40 -2.66 -23.90
N ASP A 353 3.61 -3.44 -24.64
CA ASP A 353 3.89 -4.83 -25.01
C ASP A 353 5.22 -5.01 -25.75
N THR A 354 5.77 -3.95 -26.39
CA THR A 354 7.08 -4.05 -27.06
C THR A 354 8.27 -4.12 -26.09
N VAL A 355 8.05 -3.73 -24.83
CA VAL A 355 9.05 -3.65 -23.76
C VAL A 355 8.73 -4.64 -22.65
N ILE A 356 7.45 -4.92 -22.40
CA ILE A 356 7.01 -5.87 -21.39
C ILE A 356 5.77 -6.64 -21.86
N PRO A 357 5.95 -7.66 -22.73
CA PRO A 357 4.84 -8.48 -23.19
C PRO A 357 4.02 -9.14 -22.08
N ASP A 358 4.68 -9.60 -21.01
CA ASP A 358 4.05 -10.37 -19.93
C ASP A 358 4.88 -10.30 -18.63
N TRP A 359 4.38 -10.90 -17.54
CA TRP A 359 5.02 -10.95 -16.23
C TRP A 359 6.42 -11.54 -16.21
N ASP A 360 6.74 -12.40 -17.18
CA ASP A 360 7.97 -13.19 -17.22
C ASP A 360 8.84 -12.87 -18.47
N ASP A 361 8.44 -11.85 -19.25
CA ASP A 361 9.14 -11.34 -20.42
C ASP A 361 9.17 -9.81 -20.40
N PHE A 362 10.35 -9.24 -20.16
CA PHE A 362 10.56 -7.81 -20.18
C PHE A 362 11.97 -7.42 -20.59
N SER A 363 12.07 -6.22 -21.18
CA SER A 363 13.32 -5.59 -21.55
C SER A 363 14.09 -5.12 -20.33
N ASP A 364 15.41 -5.34 -20.37
CA ASP A 364 16.34 -4.76 -19.42
C ASP A 364 17.03 -3.48 -19.94
N ASP A 365 16.67 -3.02 -21.15
CA ASP A 365 17.18 -1.80 -21.75
C ASP A 365 16.34 -0.56 -21.36
N ALA A 366 16.91 0.26 -20.47
CA ALA A 366 16.31 1.53 -20.07
C ALA A 366 16.01 2.49 -21.24
N GLN A 367 16.72 2.39 -22.38
CA GLN A 367 16.43 3.22 -23.55
C GLN A 367 15.12 2.84 -24.23
N GLU A 368 14.74 1.56 -24.22
CA GLU A 368 13.47 1.10 -24.77
C GLU A 368 12.30 1.65 -23.95
N VAL A 369 12.40 1.57 -22.62
CA VAL A 369 11.44 2.17 -21.68
C VAL A 369 11.28 3.68 -21.93
N LEU A 370 12.39 4.41 -22.02
CA LEU A 370 12.38 5.86 -22.27
C LEU A 370 11.86 6.21 -23.66
N GLN A 371 12.06 5.34 -24.65
CA GLN A 371 11.54 5.54 -26.00
C GLN A 371 10.02 5.37 -26.04
N VAL A 372 9.47 4.34 -25.40
CA VAL A 372 8.02 4.16 -25.23
C VAL A 372 7.42 5.37 -24.54
N ARG A 373 8.01 5.81 -23.43
CA ARG A 373 7.55 7.00 -22.70
C ARG A 373 7.52 8.26 -23.57
N ARG A 374 8.55 8.50 -24.39
CA ARG A 374 8.59 9.63 -25.34
C ARG A 374 7.51 9.52 -26.40
N THR A 375 7.25 8.32 -26.91
CA THR A 375 6.16 8.09 -27.86
C THR A 375 4.79 8.38 -27.24
N LEU A 376 4.53 7.92 -26.01
CA LEU A 376 3.29 8.23 -25.27
C LEU A 376 3.11 9.75 -25.10
N ALA A 377 4.16 10.46 -24.67
CA ALA A 377 4.12 11.92 -24.56
C ALA A 377 3.83 12.60 -25.91
N GLY A 378 4.45 12.13 -27.00
CA GLY A 378 4.20 12.61 -28.35
C GLY A 378 2.74 12.44 -28.80
N MET A 379 2.12 11.30 -28.47
CA MET A 379 0.70 11.04 -28.77
C MET A 379 -0.22 12.03 -28.05
N ILE A 380 0.04 12.32 -26.77
CA ILE A 380 -0.75 13.28 -25.98
C ILE A 380 -0.57 14.69 -26.54
N ALA A 381 0.67 15.11 -26.78
CA ALA A 381 0.98 16.47 -27.24
C ALA A 381 0.46 16.75 -28.66
N GLY A 382 0.43 15.74 -29.54
CA GLY A 382 -0.11 15.87 -30.91
C GLY A 382 -1.63 15.78 -31.00
N SER A 383 -2.32 15.42 -29.92
CA SER A 383 -3.79 15.33 -29.85
C SER A 383 -4.46 16.60 -29.33
N ASN A 384 -3.67 17.53 -28.77
CA ASN A 384 -4.07 18.88 -28.35
C ASN A 384 -3.82 19.90 -29.46
#